data_AF-A0A935HUL7-F1
#
_entry.id   AF-A0A935HUL7-F1
#
_cell.length_a   1.000
_cell.length_b   1.000
_cell.length_c   1.000
_cell.angle_alpha   90.00
_cell.angle_beta   90.00
_cell.angle_gamma   90.00
#
_symmetry.space_group_name_H-M   'P 1'
#
loop_
_entity.id
_entity.type
_entity.pdbx_description
1 polymer ?
#
loop_
_entity_poly.entity_id
_entity_poly.type
_entity_poly.pdbx_seq_one_letter_code
_entity_poly.pdbx_strand_id
1 'polypeptide(L)'
;MATPEVDACGVCYAGGASNPLWNTTCADCAGVPNGNSEVDACGVCYAGGASNPLWNTTCADCAGVPNGNSEVDACGVCYAGGASNPLWNTTCADCAGVPNGNSEVDASQCGLRWWCLEPLWEHDLR
;
A
#
# COMPACT_ATOMS: atom_id res chain seq x y z
N MET A 1 -6.84 48.92 23.30
CA MET A 1 -6.57 48.28 21.99
C MET A 1 -5.56 47.17 22.23
N ALA A 2 -5.69 46.02 21.57
CA ALA A 2 -4.64 45.01 21.65
C ALA A 2 -3.39 45.49 20.89
N THR A 3 -2.22 45.24 21.46
CA THR A 3 -0.94 45.49 20.78
C THR A 3 -0.78 44.53 19.59
N PRO A 4 -0.11 44.97 18.50
CA PRO A 4 0.40 44.04 17.52
C PRO A 4 1.62 43.31 18.10
N GLU A 5 1.67 41.99 17.92
CA GLU A 5 2.76 41.14 18.39
C GLU A 5 3.31 40.32 17.22
N VAL A 6 4.59 39.96 17.29
CA VAL A 6 5.27 39.13 16.27
C VAL A 6 5.19 37.67 16.71
N ASP A 7 4.74 36.79 15.83
CA ASP A 7 4.64 35.36 16.10
C ASP A 7 5.98 34.61 15.82
N ALA A 8 6.00 33.29 16.03
CA ALA A 8 7.18 32.46 15.76
C ALA A 8 7.53 32.34 14.27
N CYS A 9 6.67 32.83 13.38
CA CYS A 9 6.87 32.90 11.94
C CYS A 9 7.37 34.29 11.48
N GLY A 10 7.58 35.23 12.41
CA GLY A 10 7.99 36.59 12.12
C GLY A 10 6.87 37.51 11.62
N VAL A 11 5.60 37.08 11.74
CA VAL A 11 4.43 37.82 11.23
C VAL A 11 3.80 38.65 12.34
N CYS A 12 3.56 39.94 12.05
CA CYS A 12 2.89 40.86 12.97
C CYS A 12 1.36 40.67 12.95
N TYR A 13 0.77 40.20 14.05
CA TYR A 13 -0.68 40.06 14.20
C TYR A 13 -1.26 41.06 15.20
N ALA A 14 -2.28 41.81 14.76
CA ALA A 14 -3.16 42.53 15.67
C ALA A 14 -3.95 41.53 16.52
N GLY A 15 -3.88 41.67 17.85
CA GLY A 15 -4.45 40.71 18.79
C GLY A 15 -3.47 39.62 19.27
N GLY A 16 -2.24 39.60 18.75
CA GLY A 16 -1.18 38.68 19.17
C GLY A 16 -1.62 37.21 19.18
N ALA A 17 -1.30 36.50 20.26
CA ALA A 17 -1.66 35.08 20.44
C ALA A 17 -3.18 34.78 20.50
N SER A 18 -4.06 35.79 20.45
CA SER A 18 -5.51 35.60 20.26
C SER A 18 -5.94 35.56 18.79
N ASN A 19 -5.02 35.74 17.84
CA ASN A 19 -5.30 35.70 16.41
C ASN A 19 -5.36 34.24 15.90
N PRO A 20 -6.39 33.83 15.14
CA PRO A 20 -6.51 32.45 14.64
C PRO A 20 -5.45 32.04 13.60
N LEU A 21 -4.63 32.99 13.12
CA LEU A 21 -3.48 32.74 12.23
C LEU A 21 -2.13 32.78 12.98
N TRP A 22 -2.14 32.98 14.30
CA TRP A 22 -0.94 33.00 15.12
C TRP A 22 -0.17 31.68 14.98
N ASN A 23 1.13 31.77 14.66
CA ASN A 23 2.03 30.63 14.45
C ASN A 23 1.67 29.70 13.26
N THR A 24 0.61 29.96 12.48
CA THR A 24 0.14 29.00 11.45
C THR A 24 0.85 29.13 10.10
N THR A 25 1.52 30.24 9.80
CA THR A 25 2.06 30.52 8.45
C THR A 25 3.37 29.82 8.14
N CYS A 26 4.08 29.37 9.17
CA CYS A 26 5.30 28.56 9.11
C CYS A 26 5.19 27.25 9.90
N ALA A 27 3.95 26.86 10.26
CA ALA A 27 3.71 25.58 10.92
C ALA A 27 4.04 24.42 9.97
N ASP A 28 4.80 23.45 10.48
CA ASP A 28 4.96 22.15 9.82
C ASP A 28 3.65 21.34 9.90
N CYS A 29 3.61 20.15 9.30
CA CYS A 29 2.38 19.35 9.28
C CYS A 29 1.92 18.84 10.66
N ALA A 30 2.77 18.92 11.69
CA ALA A 30 2.43 18.59 13.08
C ALA A 30 1.95 19.83 13.87
N GLY A 31 1.87 21.00 13.21
CA GLY A 31 1.50 22.27 13.83
C GLY A 31 2.67 22.99 14.52
N VAL A 32 3.91 22.57 14.28
CA VAL A 32 5.11 23.12 14.94
C VAL A 32 5.71 24.25 14.08
N PRO A 33 5.78 25.51 14.58
CA PRO A 33 6.33 26.63 13.83
C PRO A 33 7.82 26.45 13.54
N ASN A 34 8.19 26.49 12.26
CA ASN A 34 9.53 26.16 11.77
C ASN A 34 10.01 24.74 12.14
N GLY A 35 9.06 23.81 12.32
CA GLY A 35 9.35 22.39 12.51
C GLY A 35 9.85 21.70 11.24
N ASN A 36 10.18 20.41 11.35
CA ASN A 36 10.72 19.59 10.27
C ASN A 36 9.85 18.38 9.91
N SER A 37 8.55 18.47 10.18
CA SER A 37 7.57 17.43 9.80
C SER A 37 7.00 17.71 8.41
N GLU A 38 7.11 16.73 7.51
CA GLU A 38 6.60 16.81 6.14
C GLU A 38 5.44 15.82 5.94
N VAL A 39 4.53 16.13 5.01
CA VAL A 39 3.45 15.23 4.61
C VAL A 39 3.94 14.32 3.49
N ASP A 40 3.78 13.01 3.66
CA ASP A 40 4.14 12.01 2.64
C ASP A 40 3.07 11.85 1.54
N ALA A 41 3.33 11.02 0.55
CA ALA A 41 2.37 10.75 -0.54
C ALA A 41 1.10 10.01 -0.08
N CYS A 42 1.05 9.55 1.16
CA CYS A 42 -0.11 8.94 1.80
C CYS A 42 -0.93 9.93 2.63
N GLY A 43 -0.53 11.21 2.69
CA GLY A 43 -1.17 12.23 3.51
C GLY A 43 -0.78 12.14 4.99
N VAL A 44 0.24 11.35 5.35
CA VAL A 44 0.69 11.17 6.74
C VAL A 44 1.82 12.14 7.05
N CYS A 45 1.70 12.83 8.18
CA CYS A 45 2.72 13.74 8.67
C CYS A 45 3.83 13.00 9.42
N TYR A 46 5.09 13.19 8.99
CA TYR A 46 6.26 12.57 9.61
C TYR A 46 7.35 13.58 9.95
N ALA A 47 7.76 13.62 11.23
CA ALA A 47 8.95 14.32 11.68
C ALA A 47 10.20 13.76 10.97
N GLY A 48 11.04 14.66 10.43
CA GLY A 48 12.19 14.31 9.59
C GLY A 48 11.85 13.99 8.12
N GLY A 49 10.58 14.13 7.73
CA GLY A 49 10.12 13.98 6.35
C GLY A 49 10.58 12.69 5.68
N ALA A 50 11.15 12.81 4.49
CA ALA A 50 11.68 11.69 3.70
C ALA A 50 12.81 10.87 4.36
N SER A 51 13.31 11.27 5.55
CA SER A 51 14.24 10.46 6.36
C SER A 51 13.53 9.51 7.34
N ASN A 52 12.19 9.56 7.43
CA ASN A 52 11.42 8.71 8.33
C ASN A 52 11.28 7.28 7.75
N PRO A 53 11.50 6.20 8.53
CA PRO A 53 11.42 4.83 8.03
C PRO A 53 10.00 4.38 7.63
N LEU A 54 8.96 5.15 7.98
CA LEU A 54 7.57 4.90 7.58
C LEU A 54 7.10 5.81 6.42
N TRP A 55 7.96 6.70 5.93
CA TRP A 55 7.67 7.61 4.81
C TRP A 55 7.18 6.84 3.59
N ASN A 56 6.05 7.25 3.02
CA ASN A 56 5.43 6.66 1.84
C ASN A 56 4.96 5.19 2.00
N THR A 57 5.07 4.57 3.19
CA THR A 57 4.78 3.13 3.37
C THR A 57 3.31 2.80 3.65
N THR A 58 2.55 3.72 4.26
CA THR A 58 1.21 3.42 4.81
C THR A 58 0.12 3.21 3.75
N CYS A 59 0.36 3.70 2.54
CA CYS A 59 -0.49 3.55 1.36
C CYS A 59 0.27 2.90 0.18
N ALA A 60 1.43 2.29 0.45
CA ALA A 60 2.19 1.60 -0.57
C ALA A 60 1.43 0.37 -1.08
N ASP A 61 1.38 0.21 -2.41
CA ASP A 61 0.96 -1.03 -3.04
C ASP A 61 2.03 -2.13 -2.87
N CYS A 62 1.78 -3.35 -3.35
CA CYS A 62 2.74 -4.45 -3.17
C CYS A 62 4.07 -4.28 -3.92
N ALA A 63 4.18 -3.31 -4.83
CA ALA A 63 5.42 -2.94 -5.51
C ALA A 63 6.17 -1.80 -4.78
N GLY A 64 5.65 -1.34 -3.65
CA GLY A 64 6.20 -0.21 -2.88
C GLY A 64 5.77 1.16 -3.40
N VAL A 65 4.75 1.24 -4.27
CA VAL A 65 4.31 2.50 -4.91
C VAL A 65 3.17 3.13 -4.10
N PRO A 66 3.33 4.36 -3.56
CA PRO A 66 2.27 5.04 -2.80
C PRO A 66 1.04 5.30 -3.66
N ASN A 67 -0.12 4.84 -3.20
CA ASN A 67 -1.39 4.86 -3.94
C ASN A 67 -1.31 4.17 -5.32
N GLY A 68 -0.42 3.18 -5.47
CA GLY A 68 -0.32 2.34 -6.65
C GLY A 68 -1.51 1.37 -6.79
N ASN A 69 -1.51 0.60 -7.89
CA ASN A 69 -2.58 -0.34 -8.22
C ASN A 69 -2.08 -1.80 -8.35
N SER A 70 -0.97 -2.13 -7.69
CA SER A 70 -0.43 -3.48 -7.65
C SER A 70 -1.00 -4.26 -6.47
N GLU A 71 -1.60 -5.42 -6.74
CA GLU A 71 -2.19 -6.30 -5.72
C GLU A 71 -1.38 -7.61 -5.63
N VAL A 72 -1.35 -8.23 -4.45
CA VAL A 72 -0.75 -9.56 -4.25
C VAL A 72 -1.79 -10.61 -4.58
N ASP A 73 -1.45 -11.54 -5.47
CA ASP A 73 -2.30 -12.68 -5.82
C ASP A 73 -2.23 -13.82 -4.78
N ALA A 74 -3.02 -14.88 -4.97
CA ALA A 74 -3.03 -16.03 -4.06
C ALA A 74 -1.71 -16.84 -4.09
N CYS A 75 -0.81 -16.54 -5.05
CA CYS A 75 0.52 -17.13 -5.15
C CYS A 75 1.61 -16.28 -4.47
N GLY A 76 1.22 -15.16 -3.83
CA GLY A 76 2.17 -14.22 -3.22
C GLY A 76 2.88 -13.32 -4.23
N VAL A 77 2.44 -13.30 -5.49
CA VAL A 77 3.07 -12.50 -6.55
C VAL A 77 2.36 -11.15 -6.69
N CYS A 78 3.15 -10.10 -6.71
CA CYS A 78 2.64 -8.73 -6.89
C CYS A 78 2.41 -8.42 -8.37
N TYR A 79 1.18 -8.04 -8.73
CA TYR A 79 0.80 -7.70 -10.11
C TYR A 79 0.13 -6.33 -10.21
N ALA A 80 0.70 -5.46 -11.05
CA ALA A 80 0.07 -4.20 -11.45
C ALA A 80 -1.27 -4.46 -12.16
N GLY A 81 -2.32 -3.75 -11.74
CA GLY A 81 -3.70 -3.97 -12.18
C GLY A 81 -4.42 -5.14 -11.50
N GLY A 82 -3.78 -5.79 -10.53
CA GLY A 82 -4.35 -6.85 -9.70
C GLY A 82 -5.00 -7.97 -10.50
N ALA A 83 -6.24 -8.31 -10.14
CA ALA A 83 -7.05 -9.34 -10.80
C ALA A 83 -7.33 -9.11 -12.31
N SER A 84 -6.93 -7.96 -12.88
CA SER A 84 -6.97 -7.72 -14.33
C SER A 84 -5.74 -8.27 -15.08
N ASN A 85 -4.72 -8.75 -14.35
CA ASN A 85 -3.47 -9.22 -14.94
C ASN A 85 -3.62 -10.63 -15.56
N PRO A 86 -3.17 -10.89 -16.80
CA PRO A 86 -3.27 -12.22 -17.42
C PRO A 86 -2.52 -13.35 -16.71
N LEU A 87 -1.62 -13.04 -15.76
CA LEU A 87 -0.87 -14.01 -14.94
C LEU A 87 -1.40 -14.11 -13.49
N TRP A 88 -2.46 -13.37 -13.16
CA TRP A 88 -3.07 -13.39 -11.84
C TRP A 88 -3.48 -14.81 -11.44
N ASN A 89 -3.04 -15.27 -10.27
CA ASN A 89 -3.32 -16.59 -9.74
C ASN A 89 -2.76 -17.77 -10.58
N THR A 90 -1.98 -17.55 -11.65
CA THR A 90 -1.53 -18.64 -12.55
C THR A 90 -0.20 -19.28 -12.15
N THR A 91 0.62 -18.62 -11.33
CA THR A 91 2.02 -19.05 -11.08
C THR A 91 2.16 -20.21 -10.09
N CYS A 92 1.15 -20.39 -9.24
CA CYS A 92 1.01 -21.49 -8.26
C CYS A 92 -0.27 -22.31 -8.48
N ALA A 93 -0.91 -22.16 -9.65
CA ALA A 93 -2.10 -22.93 -9.98
C ALA A 93 -1.76 -24.42 -10.12
N ASP A 94 -2.61 -25.27 -9.56
CA ASP A 94 -2.62 -26.70 -9.85
C ASP A 94 -3.20 -26.97 -11.26
N CYS A 95 -3.32 -28.25 -11.67
CA CYS A 95 -3.83 -28.55 -13.00
C CYS A 95 -5.27 -28.06 -13.26
N ALA A 96 -6.06 -27.88 -12.19
CA ALA A 96 -7.45 -27.45 -12.25
C ALA A 96 -7.58 -25.91 -12.30
N GLY A 97 -6.46 -25.18 -12.21
CA GLY A 97 -6.43 -23.73 -12.14
C GLY A 97 -6.61 -23.17 -10.73
N VAL A 98 -6.48 -24.00 -9.69
CA VAL A 98 -6.66 -23.60 -8.29
C VAL A 98 -5.32 -23.18 -7.66
N PRO A 99 -5.16 -21.93 -7.20
CA PRO A 99 -3.92 -21.45 -6.58
C PRO A 99 -3.60 -22.21 -5.30
N ASN A 100 -2.39 -22.77 -5.22
CA ASN A 100 -1.94 -23.66 -4.14
C ASN A 100 -2.85 -24.90 -3.94
N GLY A 101 -3.58 -25.30 -4.99
CA GLY A 101 -4.29 -26.57 -5.03
C GLY A 101 -3.34 -27.77 -5.10
N ASN A 102 -3.92 -28.97 -5.02
CA ASN A 102 -3.19 -30.24 -5.00
C ASN A 102 -3.55 -31.16 -6.17
N SER A 103 -4.28 -30.69 -7.18
CA SER A 103 -4.66 -31.48 -8.36
C SER A 103 -3.44 -31.70 -9.25
N GLU A 104 -2.94 -32.94 -9.31
CA GLU A 104 -1.74 -33.30 -10.06
C GLU A 104 -2.04 -33.75 -11.50
N VAL A 105 -1.01 -33.65 -12.36
CA VAL A 105 -1.11 -34.00 -13.78
C VAL A 105 -0.91 -35.51 -13.93
N ASP A 106 -1.98 -36.24 -14.21
CA ASP A 106 -1.91 -37.65 -14.59
C ASP A 106 -1.01 -37.82 -15.82
N ALA A 107 -0.07 -38.77 -15.79
CA ALA A 107 0.79 -39.08 -16.94
C ALA A 107 0.12 -40.05 -17.94
N SER A 108 -0.97 -40.71 -17.54
CA SER A 108 -1.66 -41.77 -18.29
C SER A 108 -2.88 -41.30 -19.09
N GLN A 109 -3.49 -40.16 -18.71
CA GLN A 109 -4.52 -39.36 -19.51
C GLN A 109 -3.92 -37.04 -21.34
N CYS A 110 -2.83 -36.16 -21.33
CA CYS A 110 -1.92 -35.71 -22.40
C CYS A 110 -2.46 -35.66 -23.85
N GLY A 111 -3.48 -34.83 -24.05
CA GLY A 111 -4.29 -34.78 -25.27
C GLY A 111 -5.72 -34.35 -25.00
N LEU A 112 -6.28 -34.65 -23.81
CA LEU A 112 -7.63 -34.24 -23.43
C LEU A 112 -7.61 -33.10 -22.39
N ARG A 113 -8.50 -32.12 -22.60
CA ARG A 113 -8.60 -30.85 -21.84
C ARG A 113 -9.25 -30.99 -20.44
N TRP A 114 -9.19 -32.18 -19.85
CA TRP A 114 -9.94 -32.57 -18.65
C TRP A 114 -9.19 -33.59 -17.76
N TRP A 115 -7.86 -33.71 -17.89
CA TRP A 115 -7.05 -34.57 -17.01
C TRP A 115 -6.61 -33.82 -15.76
N CYS A 116 -7.45 -33.84 -14.74
CA CYS A 116 -7.09 -33.55 -13.35
C CYS A 116 -7.67 -34.65 -12.47
N LEU A 117 -6.87 -35.14 -11.54
CA LEU A 117 -7.33 -36.09 -10.54
C LEU A 117 -7.65 -35.36 -9.24
N GLU A 118 -8.80 -35.70 -8.66
CA GLU A 118 -9.06 -35.52 -7.23
C GLU A 118 -7.98 -36.29 -6.43
N PRO A 119 -7.64 -35.87 -5.20
CA PRO A 119 -6.55 -36.47 -4.43
C PRO A 119 -6.61 -38.00 -4.34
N LEU A 120 -5.43 -38.63 -4.38
CA LEU A 120 -5.10 -40.05 -4.65
C LEU A 120 -5.91 -41.19 -3.96
N TRP A 121 -6.87 -40.91 -3.08
CA TRP A 121 -7.66 -41.93 -2.37
C TRP A 121 -8.84 -42.51 -3.17
N GLU A 122 -9.17 -41.96 -4.35
CA GLU A 122 -10.28 -42.45 -5.19
C GLU A 122 -9.85 -43.34 -6.38
N HIS A 123 -8.55 -43.48 -6.66
CA HIS A 123 -8.08 -44.07 -7.93
C HIS A 123 -7.85 -45.61 -7.92
N ASP A 124 -7.93 -46.26 -6.76
CA ASP A 124 -7.60 -47.69 -6.56
C ASP A 124 -8.75 -48.69 -6.83
N LEU A 125 -9.82 -48.28 -7.54
CA LEU A 125 -11.07 -49.05 -7.69
C LEU A 125 -11.57 -49.25 -9.14
N ARG A 126 -10.66 -49.37 -10.13
CA ARG A 126 -10.99 -49.83 -11.50
C ARG A 126 -9.95 -50.77 -12.09
#